data_AF-A0A179IGN9-F1
#
_entry.id   AF-A0A179IGN9-F1
#
_cell.length_a   1.000
_cell.length_b   1.000
_cell.length_c   1.000
_cell.angle_alpha   90.00
_cell.angle_beta   90.00
_cell.angle_gamma   90.00
#
_symmetry.space_group_name_H-M   'P 1'
#
loop_
_entity.id
_entity.type
_entity.pdbx_description
1 polymer ?
#
loop_
_entity_poly.entity_id
_entity_poly.type
_entity_poly.pdbx_seq_one_letter_code
_entity_poly.pdbx_strand_id
1 'polypeptide(L)'
;MFNSFNRIQNVFGFFTTVACVFGAFIAATDLFSAREPSGIITPDKIQVGQQDNPQLTMANAHAHSVKGRPHYYSTKKEEYAVIRFSLDADLSSLFTWNTKNLFVYVTADWPGPDNTTNSAVIWDSIITNPSADHLLNIGPATLKKLRKSSAGKSIDPSRGKLKLKNQKPKYQITHPSGKIAQTQDVTLKLHYNVQPWVGLLTWNMPKDLFLWKTMSGGQSKKVALPALKVKESKDTNTKTSTKAKKAKA
;
A
#
# COMPACT_ATOMS: atom_id res chain seq x y z
N MET A 1 -18.22 -29.97 49.16
CA MET A 1 -18.97 -28.71 49.02
C MET A 1 -18.82 -28.21 47.59
N PHE A 2 -19.91 -28.03 46.84
CA PHE A 2 -19.84 -27.44 45.50
C PHE A 2 -19.64 -25.93 45.62
N ASN A 3 -18.39 -25.47 45.67
CA ASN A 3 -18.07 -24.05 45.71
C ASN A 3 -18.50 -23.38 44.39
N SER A 4 -19.21 -22.24 44.45
CA SER A 4 -19.66 -21.47 43.29
C SER A 4 -18.52 -21.13 42.34
N PHE A 5 -17.31 -20.91 42.86
CA PHE A 5 -16.12 -20.66 42.05
C PHE A 5 -15.77 -21.85 41.11
N ASN A 6 -15.88 -23.08 41.61
CA ASN A 6 -15.61 -24.29 40.82
C ASN A 6 -16.65 -24.49 39.69
N ARG A 7 -17.90 -24.07 39.93
CA ARG A 7 -18.96 -24.10 38.90
C ARG A 7 -18.69 -23.08 37.80
N ILE A 8 -18.26 -21.87 38.16
CA ILE A 8 -17.91 -20.82 37.18
C ILE A 8 -16.72 -21.27 36.33
N GLN A 9 -15.68 -21.83 36.96
CA GLN A 9 -14.52 -22.35 36.23
C GLN A 9 -14.90 -23.44 35.22
N ASN A 10 -15.79 -24.36 35.59
CA ASN A 10 -16.27 -25.40 34.68
C ASN A 10 -17.14 -24.84 33.54
N VAL A 11 -18.03 -23.89 33.83
CA VAL A 11 -18.87 -23.25 32.79
C VAL A 11 -18.01 -22.45 31.81
N PHE A 12 -17.02 -21.70 32.32
CA PHE A 12 -16.08 -20.97 31.47
C PHE A 12 -15.20 -21.91 30.65
N GLY A 13 -14.71 -22.99 31.23
CA GLY A 13 -13.95 -24.04 30.52
C GLY A 13 -14.78 -24.70 29.41
N PHE A 14 -16.04 -25.01 29.68
CA PHE A 14 -16.96 -25.55 28.68
C PHE A 14 -17.25 -24.52 27.57
N PHE A 15 -17.56 -23.28 27.93
CA PHE A 15 -17.81 -22.22 26.96
C PHE A 15 -16.61 -21.96 26.06
N THR A 16 -15.41 -21.85 26.62
CA THR A 16 -14.18 -21.60 25.84
C THR A 16 -13.84 -22.77 24.92
N THR A 17 -13.99 -24.01 25.37
CA THR A 17 -13.77 -25.19 24.50
C THR A 17 -14.77 -25.22 23.35
N VAL A 18 -16.06 -25.02 23.61
CA VAL A 18 -17.09 -24.94 22.55
C VAL A 18 -16.82 -23.78 21.59
N ALA A 19 -16.48 -22.60 22.11
CA ALA A 19 -16.15 -21.44 21.28
C ALA A 19 -14.92 -21.68 20.39
N CYS A 20 -13.87 -22.33 20.92
CA CYS A 20 -12.68 -22.69 20.16
C CYS A 20 -12.99 -23.73 19.06
N VAL A 21 -13.77 -24.77 19.37
CA VAL A 21 -14.16 -25.79 18.38
C VAL A 21 -15.02 -25.17 17.28
N PHE A 22 -16.00 -24.33 17.65
CA PHE A 22 -16.84 -23.62 16.69
C PHE A 22 -16.00 -22.66 15.82
N GLY A 23 -15.06 -21.94 16.44
CA GLY A 23 -14.13 -21.07 15.73
C GLY A 23 -13.24 -21.83 14.76
N ALA A 24 -12.74 -23.01 15.14
CA ALA A 24 -11.97 -23.89 14.26
C ALA A 24 -12.82 -24.39 13.08
N PHE A 25 -14.09 -24.72 13.30
CA PHE A 25 -15.01 -25.12 12.24
C PHE A 25 -15.31 -23.98 11.26
N ILE A 26 -15.52 -22.75 11.78
CA ILE A 26 -15.66 -21.54 10.98
C ILE A 26 -14.42 -21.31 10.11
N ALA A 27 -13.23 -21.37 10.72
CA ALA A 27 -11.96 -21.19 10.02
C ALA A 27 -11.74 -22.27 8.94
N ALA A 28 -12.11 -23.52 9.22
CA ALA A 28 -12.02 -24.62 8.26
C ALA A 28 -13.02 -24.44 7.10
N THR A 29 -14.23 -23.94 7.38
CA THR A 29 -15.27 -23.71 6.35
C THR A 29 -14.84 -22.64 5.34
N ASP A 30 -14.04 -21.66 5.76
CA ASP A 30 -13.50 -20.62 4.87
C ASP A 30 -12.57 -21.18 3.78
N LEU A 31 -11.91 -22.32 4.01
CA LEU A 31 -11.08 -23.02 3.01
C LEU A 31 -11.89 -23.54 1.81
N PHE A 32 -13.20 -23.74 2.00
CA PHE A 32 -14.10 -24.19 0.93
C PHE A 32 -14.67 -23.04 0.09
N SER A 33 -14.38 -21.80 0.44
CA SER A 33 -14.80 -20.65 -0.36
C SER A 33 -13.81 -20.46 -1.52
N ALA A 34 -14.30 -20.52 -2.76
CA ALA A 34 -13.48 -20.30 -3.94
C ALA A 34 -12.91 -18.87 -3.98
N ARG A 35 -11.61 -18.75 -4.27
CA ARG A 35 -10.90 -17.47 -4.31
C ARG A 35 -10.07 -17.40 -5.57
N GLU A 36 -10.40 -16.45 -6.44
CA GLU A 36 -9.75 -16.23 -7.73
C GLU A 36 -9.50 -14.73 -7.91
N PRO A 37 -8.49 -14.17 -7.22
CA PRO A 37 -8.17 -12.75 -7.36
C PRO A 37 -7.46 -12.50 -8.70
N SER A 38 -7.76 -11.37 -9.33
CA SER A 38 -7.08 -10.93 -10.55
C SER A 38 -6.71 -9.44 -10.49
N GLY A 39 -5.68 -9.04 -11.23
CA GLY A 39 -5.37 -7.63 -11.35
C GLY A 39 -4.33 -7.30 -12.41
N ILE A 40 -4.42 -6.08 -12.92
CA ILE A 40 -3.53 -5.50 -13.92
C ILE A 40 -3.07 -4.14 -13.39
N ILE A 41 -1.76 -3.92 -13.39
CA ILE A 41 -1.14 -2.66 -12.98
C ILE A 41 -0.41 -2.06 -14.16
N THR A 42 -0.68 -0.80 -14.46
CA THR A 42 0.05 -0.04 -15.47
C THR A 42 0.70 1.19 -14.85
N PRO A 43 2.02 1.36 -14.97
CA PRO A 43 2.69 2.58 -14.56
C PRO A 43 2.39 3.68 -15.59
N ASP A 44 1.90 4.83 -15.13
CA ASP A 44 1.46 5.90 -16.03
C ASP A 44 2.49 7.03 -16.13
N LYS A 45 2.89 7.58 -14.97
CA LYS A 45 3.79 8.72 -14.89
C LYS A 45 4.78 8.50 -13.76
N ILE A 46 6.06 8.53 -14.11
CA ILE A 46 7.17 8.38 -13.18
C ILE A 46 7.91 9.71 -13.08
N GLN A 47 8.10 10.18 -11.85
CA GLN A 47 8.71 11.46 -11.55
C GLN A 47 9.80 11.25 -10.50
N VAL A 48 11.03 11.68 -10.78
CA VAL A 48 12.16 11.57 -9.85
C VAL A 48 12.55 12.97 -9.40
N GLY A 49 12.45 13.22 -8.10
CA GLY A 49 12.74 14.45 -7.38
C GLY A 49 14.07 14.43 -6.65
N GLN A 50 14.73 15.58 -6.57
CA GLN A 50 15.84 15.81 -5.63
C GLN A 50 15.42 16.85 -4.59
N GLN A 51 15.82 16.66 -3.33
CA GLN A 51 15.45 17.45 -2.15
C GLN A 51 15.76 18.96 -2.22
N ASP A 52 16.54 19.41 -3.21
CA ASP A 52 17.17 20.74 -3.26
C ASP A 52 16.27 21.92 -3.72
N ASN A 53 14.93 21.82 -3.82
CA ASN A 53 14.06 23.00 -3.99
C ASN A 53 12.58 22.69 -3.68
N PRO A 54 11.78 23.62 -3.10
CA PRO A 54 10.40 23.37 -2.69
C PRO A 54 9.35 24.06 -3.59
N GLN A 55 9.21 23.66 -4.86
CA GLN A 55 8.09 24.15 -5.67
C GLN A 55 7.47 23.05 -6.54
N LEU A 56 6.31 22.59 -6.10
CA LEU A 56 5.37 21.75 -6.84
C LEU A 56 4.59 22.64 -7.82
N THR A 57 5.08 22.80 -9.05
CA THR A 57 4.27 23.35 -10.13
C THR A 57 4.11 22.30 -11.22
N MET A 58 2.88 21.82 -11.35
CA MET A 58 2.42 20.94 -12.42
C MET A 58 2.41 21.76 -13.71
N ALA A 59 3.49 21.70 -14.48
CA ALA A 59 3.53 22.30 -15.81
C ALA A 59 4.24 21.37 -16.79
N ASN A 60 3.44 20.46 -17.35
CA ASN A 60 3.55 19.82 -18.66
C ASN A 60 3.81 18.30 -18.70
N ALA A 61 3.51 17.69 -19.84
CA ALA A 61 3.82 16.31 -20.13
C ALA A 61 5.35 16.17 -20.26
N HIS A 62 5.90 14.99 -20.02
CA HIS A 62 7.33 14.64 -20.09
C HIS A 62 8.17 15.02 -18.85
N ALA A 63 8.14 14.14 -17.85
CA ALA A 63 9.09 14.07 -16.73
C ALA A 63 9.29 15.39 -15.94
N HIS A 64 8.39 15.64 -15.00
CA HIS A 64 8.56 16.68 -13.98
C HIS A 64 9.11 16.07 -12.70
N SER A 65 10.35 16.41 -12.38
CA SER A 65 11.01 16.14 -11.12
C SER A 65 10.26 16.85 -9.99
N VAL A 66 9.61 16.09 -9.10
CA VAL A 66 8.80 16.64 -8.01
C VAL A 66 9.66 16.91 -6.78
N LYS A 67 9.64 18.16 -6.36
CA LYS A 67 10.60 18.77 -5.46
C LYS A 67 9.89 19.02 -4.12
N GLY A 68 10.11 18.15 -3.12
CA GLY A 68 9.43 18.19 -1.81
C GLY A 68 10.16 17.38 -0.72
N ARG A 69 9.98 17.78 0.56
CA ARG A 69 10.70 17.23 1.75
C ARG A 69 9.91 16.11 2.43
N PRO A 70 10.49 14.92 2.66
CA PRO A 70 9.84 13.90 3.48
C PRO A 70 10.44 13.66 4.87
N HIS A 71 11.68 14.06 5.20
CA HIS A 71 12.22 13.91 6.58
C HIS A 71 13.06 15.13 7.04
N TYR A 72 12.76 15.66 8.22
CA TYR A 72 13.42 16.84 8.82
C TYR A 72 14.74 16.51 9.53
N TYR A 73 15.07 15.21 9.69
CA TYR A 73 16.15 14.75 10.58
C TYR A 73 17.37 14.13 9.88
N SER A 74 17.36 13.95 8.55
CA SER A 74 18.53 13.47 7.81
C SER A 74 19.28 14.65 7.20
N THR A 75 20.56 14.80 7.55
CA THR A 75 21.48 15.77 6.92
C THR A 75 21.93 15.32 5.53
N LYS A 76 21.64 14.07 5.15
CA LYS A 76 21.97 13.51 3.84
C LYS A 76 20.96 13.96 2.80
N LYS A 77 21.45 14.40 1.64
CA LYS A 77 20.63 14.72 0.47
C LYS A 77 20.21 13.42 -0.19
N GLU A 78 18.91 13.16 -0.22
CA GLU A 78 18.36 11.95 -0.85
C GLU A 78 17.50 12.31 -2.07
N GLU A 79 17.49 11.40 -3.02
CA GLU A 79 16.62 11.45 -4.18
C GLU A 79 15.36 10.62 -3.91
N TYR A 80 14.22 11.14 -4.35
CA TYR A 80 12.91 10.52 -4.14
C TYR A 80 12.24 10.25 -5.48
N ALA A 81 11.63 9.09 -5.64
CA ALA A 81 10.77 8.84 -6.79
C ALA A 81 9.29 8.79 -6.40
N VAL A 82 8.47 9.40 -7.24
CA VAL A 82 7.01 9.44 -7.18
C VAL A 82 6.50 8.71 -8.42
N ILE A 83 5.96 7.51 -8.22
CA ILE A 83 5.42 6.67 -9.29
C ILE A 83 3.90 6.75 -9.24
N ARG A 84 3.30 7.29 -10.29
CA ARG A 84 1.85 7.26 -10.51
C ARG A 84 1.50 6.06 -11.36
N PHE A 85 0.41 5.39 -11.01
CA PHE A 85 -0.01 4.15 -11.64
C PHE A 85 -1.52 4.11 -11.81
N SER A 86 -1.97 3.32 -12.77
CA SER A 86 -3.35 2.85 -12.88
C SER A 86 -3.41 1.40 -12.43
N LEU A 87 -4.48 1.05 -11.73
CA LEU A 87 -4.73 -0.27 -11.18
C LEU A 87 -6.16 -0.67 -11.55
N ASP A 88 -6.30 -1.79 -12.25
CA ASP A 88 -7.58 -2.48 -12.42
C ASP A 88 -7.45 -3.86 -11.77
N ALA A 89 -8.05 -4.06 -10.60
CA ALA A 89 -7.98 -5.31 -9.87
C ALA A 89 -9.36 -5.78 -9.45
N ASP A 90 -9.64 -7.06 -9.69
CA ASP A 90 -10.83 -7.74 -9.18
C ASP A 90 -10.43 -8.64 -8.01
N LEU A 91 -10.63 -8.12 -6.81
CA LEU A 91 -10.43 -8.81 -5.54
C LEU A 91 -11.77 -9.18 -4.88
N SER A 92 -12.88 -9.10 -5.63
CA SER A 92 -14.22 -9.39 -5.08
C SER A 92 -14.35 -10.82 -4.56
N SER A 93 -13.69 -11.78 -5.22
CA SER A 93 -13.65 -13.20 -4.81
C SER A 93 -12.96 -13.44 -3.46
N LEU A 94 -12.16 -12.48 -2.96
CA LEU A 94 -11.56 -12.56 -1.62
C LEU A 94 -12.53 -12.17 -0.50
N PHE A 95 -13.66 -11.57 -0.83
CA PHE A 95 -14.71 -11.27 0.14
C PHE A 95 -15.62 -12.48 0.28
N THR A 96 -15.37 -13.26 1.33
CA THR A 96 -16.24 -14.34 1.78
C THR A 96 -17.07 -13.87 2.97
N TRP A 97 -17.98 -14.71 3.45
CA TRP A 97 -18.74 -14.46 4.68
C TRP A 97 -17.84 -14.28 5.92
N ASN A 98 -16.63 -14.88 5.91
CA ASN A 98 -15.67 -14.80 7.00
C ASN A 98 -14.66 -13.65 6.83
N THR A 99 -14.64 -12.94 5.70
CA THR A 99 -13.70 -11.83 5.49
C THR A 99 -14.13 -10.60 6.29
N LYS A 100 -13.26 -10.13 7.19
CA LYS A 100 -13.47 -8.89 7.96
C LYS A 100 -12.96 -7.69 7.18
N ASN A 101 -11.68 -7.72 6.81
CA ASN A 101 -11.00 -6.64 6.10
C ASN A 101 -10.03 -7.24 5.07
N LEU A 102 -9.90 -6.55 3.94
CA LEU A 102 -8.89 -6.81 2.93
C LEU A 102 -7.91 -5.63 2.89
N PHE A 103 -6.66 -5.88 3.25
CA PHE A 103 -5.59 -4.92 3.14
C PHE A 103 -4.91 -5.08 1.77
N VAL A 104 -4.97 -4.08 0.92
CA VAL A 104 -4.40 -4.10 -0.42
C VAL A 104 -3.28 -3.08 -0.48
N TYR A 105 -2.14 -3.44 -1.04
CA TYR A 105 -1.01 -2.53 -1.18
C TYR A 105 -0.23 -2.80 -2.45
N VAL A 106 0.39 -1.75 -2.97
CA VAL A 106 1.23 -1.80 -4.16
C VAL A 106 2.66 -1.54 -3.74
N THR A 107 3.56 -2.44 -4.13
CA THR A 107 5.00 -2.27 -3.96
C THR A 107 5.65 -1.86 -5.27
N ALA A 108 6.73 -1.12 -5.17
CA ALA A 108 7.71 -0.95 -6.23
C ALA A 108 8.91 -1.83 -5.90
N ASP A 109 9.24 -2.74 -6.79
CA ASP A 109 10.37 -3.66 -6.68
C ASP A 109 11.44 -3.27 -7.69
N TRP A 110 12.70 -3.22 -7.26
CA TRP A 110 13.84 -2.94 -8.12
C TRP A 110 15.07 -3.77 -7.72
N PRO A 111 15.97 -4.08 -8.67
CA PRO A 111 17.18 -4.82 -8.36
C PRO A 111 18.13 -3.98 -7.49
N GLY A 112 18.66 -4.61 -6.44
CA GLY A 112 19.72 -4.10 -5.58
C GLY A 112 21.09 -4.70 -5.94
N PRO A 113 22.16 -4.27 -5.27
CA PRO A 113 23.46 -4.93 -5.36
C PRO A 113 23.36 -6.40 -4.89
N ASP A 114 24.24 -7.25 -5.40
CA ASP A 114 24.39 -8.66 -4.98
C ASP A 114 23.15 -9.55 -5.19
N ASN A 115 22.42 -9.35 -6.30
CA ASN A 115 21.24 -10.14 -6.65
C ASN A 115 20.09 -10.06 -5.61
N THR A 116 20.11 -9.02 -4.78
CA THR A 116 19.02 -8.71 -3.85
C THR A 116 17.94 -7.91 -4.58
N THR A 117 16.68 -8.06 -4.17
CA THR A 117 15.58 -7.21 -4.67
C THR A 117 15.13 -6.29 -3.56
N ASN A 118 15.17 -4.99 -3.83
CA ASN A 118 14.62 -3.98 -2.95
C ASN A 118 13.13 -3.82 -3.26
N SER A 119 12.31 -3.74 -2.21
CA SER A 119 10.86 -3.56 -2.31
C SER A 119 10.41 -2.45 -1.40
N ALA A 120 9.62 -1.49 -1.91
CA ALA A 120 9.03 -0.43 -1.11
C ALA A 120 7.54 -0.25 -1.41
N VAL A 121 6.73 -0.04 -0.37
CA VAL A 121 5.28 0.20 -0.51
C VAL A 121 5.05 1.65 -0.97
N ILE A 122 4.29 1.84 -2.05
CA ILE A 122 3.98 3.18 -2.60
C ILE A 122 2.53 3.60 -2.33
N TRP A 123 1.64 2.62 -2.14
CA TRP A 123 0.21 2.84 -1.92
C TRP A 123 -0.39 1.66 -1.17
N ASP A 124 -1.35 1.95 -0.33
CA ASP A 124 -2.13 0.98 0.44
C ASP A 124 -3.61 1.41 0.49
N SER A 125 -4.51 0.48 0.71
CA SER A 125 -5.92 0.73 0.99
C SER A 125 -6.51 -0.42 1.78
N ILE A 126 -7.41 -0.08 2.70
CA ILE A 126 -8.15 -1.06 3.49
C ILE A 126 -9.57 -1.09 2.98
N ILE A 127 -9.96 -2.24 2.43
CA ILE A 127 -11.33 -2.49 1.99
C ILE A 127 -11.99 -3.37 3.05
N THR A 128 -12.88 -2.78 3.85
CA THR A 128 -13.62 -3.48 4.91
C THR A 128 -14.71 -4.41 4.36
N ASN A 129 -15.35 -5.23 5.17
CA ASN A 129 -16.63 -5.84 4.82
C ASN A 129 -17.76 -4.83 5.13
N PRO A 130 -18.85 -4.73 4.33
CA PRO A 130 -20.03 -3.95 4.70
C PRO A 130 -20.58 -4.19 6.12
N SER A 131 -20.40 -5.40 6.66
CA SER A 131 -20.78 -5.73 8.05
C SER A 131 -19.80 -5.19 9.10
N ALA A 132 -18.53 -4.95 8.72
CA ALA A 132 -17.46 -4.45 9.59
C ALA A 132 -17.34 -2.92 9.60
N ASP A 133 -18.00 -2.23 8.67
CA ASP A 133 -17.90 -0.78 8.48
C ASP A 133 -18.72 -0.02 9.56
N HIS A 134 -18.12 0.11 10.74
CA HIS A 134 -18.73 0.73 11.93
C HIS A 134 -18.43 2.23 12.04
N LEU A 135 -17.64 2.80 11.12
CA LEU A 135 -17.17 4.18 11.20
C LEU A 135 -18.15 5.23 10.65
N LEU A 136 -19.32 4.84 10.15
CA LEU A 136 -20.20 5.76 9.42
C LEU A 136 -21.46 6.23 10.13
N ASN A 137 -21.76 5.85 11.38
CA ASN A 137 -22.94 6.40 12.05
C ASN A 137 -22.82 6.29 13.59
N ILE A 138 -22.70 7.39 14.33
CA ILE A 138 -23.00 7.42 15.78
C ILE A 138 -24.11 8.46 16.01
N GLY A 139 -25.34 7.97 16.19
CA GLY A 139 -26.57 8.71 16.43
C GLY A 139 -27.78 7.75 16.60
N PRO A 140 -28.96 8.19 17.07
CA PRO A 140 -30.11 7.31 17.32
C PRO A 140 -30.68 6.65 16.04
N ALA A 141 -30.51 7.28 14.87
CA ALA A 141 -30.77 6.65 13.57
C ALA A 141 -29.84 5.46 13.27
N THR A 142 -28.64 5.44 13.85
CA THR A 142 -27.69 4.33 13.78
C THR A 142 -28.27 3.06 14.39
N LEU A 143 -29.01 3.14 15.48
CA LEU A 143 -29.50 1.95 16.20
C LEU A 143 -30.57 1.19 15.37
N LYS A 144 -31.38 1.95 14.63
CA LYS A 144 -32.32 1.40 13.63
C LYS A 144 -31.57 0.84 12.40
N LYS A 145 -30.47 1.49 11.99
CA LYS A 145 -29.55 0.95 10.96
C LYS A 145 -28.78 -0.29 11.44
N LEU A 146 -28.44 -0.41 12.73
CA LEU A 146 -27.73 -1.54 13.35
C LEU A 146 -28.60 -2.80 13.35
N ARG A 147 -29.90 -2.66 13.67
CA ARG A 147 -30.87 -3.76 13.51
C ARG A 147 -31.13 -4.14 12.05
N LYS A 148 -30.99 -3.20 11.11
CA LYS A 148 -31.07 -3.47 9.67
C LYS A 148 -29.76 -4.06 9.11
N SER A 149 -28.61 -3.74 9.71
CA SER A 149 -27.29 -4.27 9.33
C SER A 149 -26.99 -5.63 9.97
N SER A 150 -27.60 -5.97 11.10
CA SER A 150 -27.57 -7.32 11.68
C SER A 150 -28.33 -8.35 10.85
N ALA A 151 -29.13 -7.92 9.87
CA ALA A 151 -29.83 -8.80 8.93
C ALA A 151 -28.92 -9.39 7.82
N GLY A 152 -27.59 -9.21 7.92
CA GLY A 152 -26.62 -9.77 6.98
C GLY A 152 -26.79 -9.16 5.57
N LYS A 153 -26.11 -8.04 5.30
CA LYS A 153 -26.02 -7.59 3.91
C LYS A 153 -25.19 -8.60 3.13
N SER A 154 -25.70 -9.06 1.98
CA SER A 154 -24.87 -9.76 1.00
C SER A 154 -23.69 -8.86 0.64
N ILE A 155 -22.53 -9.49 0.45
CA ILE A 155 -21.31 -8.80 0.05
C ILE A 155 -21.62 -8.07 -1.26
N ASP A 156 -21.47 -6.74 -1.26
CA ASP A 156 -21.71 -5.94 -2.45
C ASP A 156 -20.81 -6.46 -3.60
N PRO A 157 -21.36 -6.93 -4.73
CA PRO A 157 -20.58 -7.49 -5.83
C PRO A 157 -19.60 -6.50 -6.49
N SER A 158 -19.75 -5.20 -6.18
CA SER A 158 -18.83 -4.16 -6.62
C SER A 158 -17.66 -3.94 -5.66
N ARG A 159 -17.73 -4.39 -4.39
CA ARG A 159 -16.61 -4.32 -3.46
C ARG A 159 -15.50 -5.28 -3.87
N GLY A 160 -14.27 -4.84 -3.68
CA GLY A 160 -13.08 -5.58 -4.13
C GLY A 160 -12.69 -5.29 -5.57
N LYS A 161 -13.54 -4.63 -6.37
CA LYS A 161 -13.16 -4.13 -7.69
C LYS A 161 -12.50 -2.76 -7.55
N LEU A 162 -11.19 -2.70 -7.73
CA LEU A 162 -10.39 -1.48 -7.68
C LEU A 162 -10.13 -0.98 -9.09
N LYS A 163 -10.69 0.19 -9.43
CA LYS A 163 -10.41 0.89 -10.69
C LYS A 163 -9.81 2.25 -10.41
N LEU A 164 -8.49 2.28 -10.28
CA LEU A 164 -7.72 3.50 -10.04
C LEU A 164 -7.08 3.95 -11.35
N LYS A 165 -7.29 5.22 -11.73
CA LYS A 165 -6.66 5.81 -12.90
C LYS A 165 -5.70 6.90 -12.48
N ASN A 166 -4.45 6.82 -12.93
CA ASN A 166 -3.42 7.82 -12.65
C ASN A 166 -3.37 8.16 -11.14
N GLN A 167 -3.39 7.13 -10.29
CA GLN A 167 -3.39 7.26 -8.84
C GLN A 167 -2.09 7.89 -8.36
N LYS A 168 -2.21 8.87 -7.45
CA LYS A 168 -1.04 9.44 -6.76
C LYS A 168 -0.59 8.45 -5.68
N PRO A 169 0.72 8.13 -5.57
CA PRO A 169 1.22 7.30 -4.49
C PRO A 169 1.07 8.03 -3.16
N LYS A 170 0.86 7.27 -2.08
CA LYS A 170 0.85 7.78 -0.71
C LYS A 170 2.25 8.00 -0.20
N TYR A 171 3.16 7.08 -0.52
CA TYR A 171 4.54 7.08 -0.07
C TYR A 171 5.49 7.33 -1.24
N GLN A 172 6.59 8.02 -0.94
CA GLN A 172 7.68 8.26 -1.87
C GLN A 172 8.76 7.22 -1.61
N ILE A 173 9.45 6.76 -2.67
CA ILE A 173 10.52 5.79 -2.53
C ILE A 173 11.89 6.47 -2.54
N THR A 174 12.78 6.00 -1.68
CA THR A 174 14.21 6.34 -1.68
C THR A 174 15.04 5.10 -1.92
N HIS A 175 16.28 5.31 -2.36
CA HIS A 175 17.27 4.25 -2.45
C HIS A 175 18.18 4.26 -1.20
N PRO A 176 18.58 3.10 -0.64
CA PRO A 176 19.55 3.05 0.45
C PRO A 176 20.90 3.74 0.15
N SER A 177 21.29 3.81 -1.13
CA SER A 177 22.49 4.54 -1.58
C SER A 177 22.32 6.07 -1.67
N GLY A 178 21.10 6.58 -1.45
CA GLY A 178 20.74 8.00 -1.59
C GLY A 178 20.45 8.45 -3.03
N LYS A 179 20.76 7.63 -4.05
CA LYS A 179 20.46 7.89 -5.47
C LYS A 179 19.45 6.89 -6.01
N ILE A 180 18.31 7.38 -6.46
CA ILE A 180 17.22 6.56 -7.03
C ILE A 180 17.07 6.81 -8.55
N ALA A 181 17.60 7.93 -9.04
CA ALA A 181 17.61 8.24 -10.47
C ALA A 181 18.35 7.15 -11.26
N GLN A 182 17.86 6.84 -12.46
CA GLN A 182 18.43 5.83 -13.37
C GLN A 182 18.32 4.38 -12.90
N THR A 183 17.62 4.08 -11.80
CA THR A 183 17.34 2.69 -11.42
C THR A 183 16.55 2.01 -12.53
N GLN A 184 17.11 0.92 -13.06
CA GLN A 184 16.52 0.13 -14.13
C GLN A 184 15.57 -0.92 -13.53
N ASP A 185 14.65 -1.43 -14.37
CA ASP A 185 13.81 -2.58 -14.03
C ASP A 185 12.88 -2.43 -12.82
N VAL A 186 12.37 -1.22 -12.55
CA VAL A 186 11.36 -1.03 -11.52
C VAL A 186 10.05 -1.68 -11.96
N THR A 187 9.53 -2.56 -11.11
CA THR A 187 8.30 -3.33 -11.34
C THR A 187 7.31 -3.04 -10.23
N LEU A 188 6.07 -2.71 -10.57
CA LEU A 188 5.00 -2.56 -9.58
C LEU A 188 4.33 -3.90 -9.34
N LYS A 189 4.12 -4.27 -8.08
CA LYS A 189 3.41 -5.49 -7.70
C LYS A 189 2.23 -5.21 -6.79
N LEU A 190 1.11 -5.89 -7.05
CA LEU A 190 -0.10 -5.83 -6.24
C LEU A 190 -0.03 -6.93 -5.20
N HIS A 191 -0.21 -6.54 -3.95
CA HIS A 191 -0.30 -7.43 -2.83
C HIS A 191 -1.62 -7.22 -2.10
N TYR A 192 -2.12 -8.30 -1.52
CA TYR A 192 -3.26 -8.28 -0.63
C TYR A 192 -3.00 -9.14 0.59
N ASN A 193 -3.75 -8.82 1.64
CA ASN A 193 -3.82 -9.57 2.86
C ASN A 193 -5.28 -9.61 3.34
N VAL A 194 -5.85 -10.81 3.41
CA VAL A 194 -7.21 -11.09 3.85
C VAL A 194 -7.19 -11.37 5.34
N GLN A 195 -7.83 -10.49 6.11
CA GLN A 195 -8.08 -10.69 7.53
C GLN A 195 -9.46 -11.30 7.72
N PRO A 196 -9.55 -12.57 8.19
CA PRO A 196 -10.84 -13.16 8.53
C PRO A 196 -11.35 -12.65 9.88
N TRP A 197 -12.64 -12.88 10.17
CA TRP A 197 -13.22 -12.71 11.49
C TRP A 197 -12.68 -13.77 12.46
N VAL A 198 -12.58 -15.01 12.00
CA VAL A 198 -11.98 -16.13 12.73
C VAL A 198 -11.15 -16.97 11.77
N GLY A 199 -9.87 -17.18 12.11
CA GLY A 199 -8.96 -18.00 11.32
C GLY A 199 -7.63 -17.34 11.05
N LEU A 200 -6.87 -17.94 10.13
CA LEU A 200 -5.53 -17.49 9.78
C LEU A 200 -5.58 -16.32 8.78
N LEU A 201 -4.68 -15.38 8.99
CA LEU A 201 -4.40 -14.31 8.04
C LEU A 201 -3.83 -14.92 6.75
N THR A 202 -4.37 -14.57 5.59
CA THR A 202 -3.93 -15.11 4.29
C THR A 202 -3.52 -13.99 3.35
N TRP A 203 -2.43 -14.17 2.62
CA TRP A 203 -1.86 -13.16 1.73
C TRP A 203 -1.63 -13.74 0.33
N ASN A 204 -0.88 -13.03 -0.52
CA ASN A 204 -0.43 -13.52 -1.83
C ASN A 204 0.21 -14.92 -1.69
N MET A 205 -0.53 -15.95 -2.08
CA MET A 205 0.01 -17.30 -2.10
C MET A 205 0.88 -17.49 -3.35
N PRO A 206 2.05 -18.13 -3.22
CA PRO A 206 2.92 -18.40 -4.37
C PRO A 206 2.45 -19.58 -5.21
N LYS A 207 1.55 -20.41 -4.68
CA LYS A 207 1.01 -21.60 -5.34
C LYS A 207 -0.47 -21.72 -5.07
N ASP A 208 -1.18 -22.35 -5.99
CA ASP A 208 -2.59 -22.67 -5.83
C ASP A 208 -2.75 -23.64 -4.65
N LEU A 209 -3.76 -23.38 -3.81
CA LEU A 209 -4.11 -24.22 -2.69
C LEU A 209 -5.60 -24.59 -2.79
N PHE A 210 -5.89 -25.81 -3.24
CA PHE A 210 -7.26 -26.31 -3.38
C PHE A 210 -8.15 -25.37 -4.23
N LEU A 211 -9.17 -24.74 -3.64
CA LEU A 211 -10.08 -23.77 -4.27
C LEU A 211 -9.54 -22.34 -4.28
N TRP A 212 -8.36 -22.11 -3.71
CA TRP A 212 -7.72 -20.81 -3.67
C TRP A 212 -6.65 -20.74 -4.75
N LYS A 213 -6.92 -19.93 -5.76
CA LYS A 213 -6.01 -19.70 -6.88
C LYS A 213 -5.04 -18.57 -6.58
N THR A 214 -3.86 -18.69 -7.17
CA THR A 214 -2.88 -17.60 -7.21
C THR A 214 -3.45 -16.39 -7.93
N MET A 215 -2.97 -15.19 -7.57
CA MET A 215 -3.43 -13.97 -8.25
C MET A 215 -3.02 -14.01 -9.71
N SER A 216 -4.00 -13.95 -10.61
CA SER A 216 -3.74 -13.80 -12.03
C SER A 216 -3.29 -12.37 -12.33
N GLY A 217 -2.05 -12.22 -12.80
CA GLY A 217 -1.42 -10.93 -13.06
C GLY A 217 -0.83 -10.29 -11.80
N GLY A 218 -1.11 -9.01 -11.59
CA GLY A 218 -0.66 -8.25 -10.42
C GLY A 218 0.78 -7.76 -10.51
N GLN A 219 1.46 -7.87 -11.66
CA GLN A 219 2.77 -7.29 -11.90
C GLN A 219 2.73 -6.37 -13.11
N SER A 220 3.38 -5.22 -13.02
CA SER A 220 3.52 -4.32 -14.16
C SER A 220 4.65 -4.73 -15.09
N LYS A 221 4.71 -4.11 -16.27
CA LYS A 221 5.92 -4.10 -17.08
C LYS A 221 7.06 -3.44 -16.29
N LYS A 222 8.29 -3.90 -16.54
CA LYS A 222 9.52 -3.26 -16.06
C LYS A 222 9.64 -1.86 -16.64
N VAL A 223 9.93 -0.88 -15.78
CA VAL A 223 10.12 0.51 -16.20
C VAL A 223 11.39 1.08 -15.58
N ALA A 224 12.15 1.84 -16.37
CA ALA A 224 13.31 2.56 -15.88
C ALA A 224 12.90 3.92 -15.28
N LEU A 225 13.50 4.29 -14.16
CA LEU A 225 13.31 5.62 -13.58
C LEU A 225 14.07 6.67 -14.40
N PRO A 226 13.46 7.82 -14.72
CA PRO A 226 14.12 8.86 -15.50
C PRO A 226 15.30 9.46 -14.73
N ALA A 227 16.30 9.96 -15.48
CA ALA A 227 17.41 10.70 -14.89
C ALA A 227 16.94 12.04 -14.29
N LEU A 228 17.65 12.50 -13.27
CA LEU A 228 17.46 13.86 -12.74
C LEU A 228 17.87 14.89 -13.80
N LYS A 229 16.99 15.87 -14.05
CA LYS A 229 17.36 17.06 -14.81
C LYS A 229 18.27 17.91 -13.92
N VAL A 230 19.58 17.78 -14.09
CA VAL A 230 20.55 18.70 -13.51
C VAL A 230 20.30 20.07 -14.14
N LYS A 231 19.93 21.06 -13.33
CA LYS A 231 19.90 22.45 -13.79
C LYS A 231 21.37 22.88 -13.86
N GLU A 232 21.90 23.07 -15.06
CA GLU A 232 23.25 23.62 -15.25
C GLU A 232 23.41 24.88 -14.38
N SER A 233 24.37 24.85 -13.46
CA SER A 233 24.77 26.00 -12.68
C SER A 233 25.39 27.00 -13.65
N LYS A 234 24.76 28.15 -13.86
CA LYS A 234 25.41 29.32 -14.46
C LYS A 234 26.64 29.65 -13.61
N ASP A 235 27.82 29.41 -14.15
CA ASP A 235 29.07 29.94 -13.62
C ASP A 235 28.94 31.45 -13.48
N THR A 236 28.88 31.91 -12.24
CA THR A 236 28.87 33.34 -11.93
C THR A 236 30.30 33.81 -11.99
N ASN A 237 30.63 34.40 -13.13
CA ASN A 237 31.92 34.94 -13.50
C ASN A 237 32.53 35.79 -12.37
N THR A 238 33.68 35.36 -11.87
CA THR A 238 34.51 36.05 -10.88
C THR A 238 35.01 37.37 -11.46
N LYS A 239 34.45 38.51 -11.03
CA LYS A 239 35.09 39.83 -11.21
C LYS A 239 35.86 40.19 -9.95
N THR A 240 37.13 39.77 -9.92
CA THR A 240 38.14 40.28 -8.99
C THR A 240 38.36 41.77 -9.28
N SER A 241 37.86 42.66 -8.41
CA SER A 241 38.18 44.08 -8.47
C SER A 241 39.52 44.34 -7.80
N THR A 242 40.60 44.42 -8.58
CA THR A 242 41.90 44.91 -8.14
C THR A 242 41.80 46.43 -7.90
N LYS A 243 41.68 46.87 -6.64
CA LYS A 243 41.82 48.28 -6.26
C LYS A 243 43.31 48.66 -6.32
N ALA A 244 43.73 49.28 -7.42
CA ALA A 244 44.99 50.01 -7.50
C ALA A 244 44.87 51.31 -6.68
N LYS A 245 45.58 51.37 -5.54
CA LYS A 245 45.71 52.56 -4.70
C LYS A 245 46.78 53.45 -5.32
N LYS A 246 46.38 54.46 -6.10
CA LYS A 246 47.28 55.46 -6.66
C LYS A 246 47.63 56.48 -5.58
N ALA A 247 48.89 56.49 -5.15
CA ALA A 247 49.48 57.53 -4.33
C ALA A 247 49.43 58.87 -5.10
N LYS A 248 49.08 59.95 -4.39
CA LYS A 248 49.22 61.32 -4.89
C LYS A 248 50.15 62.05 -3.93
N ALA A 249 51.19 62.63 -4.52
CA ALA A 249 52.13 63.57 -3.93
C ALA A 249 51.42 64.84 -3.46
#